data_AF-A0A662JBF3-F1
#
_entry.id   AF-A0A662JBF3-F1
#
_cell.length_a   1.000
_cell.length_b   1.000
_cell.length_c   1.000
_cell.angle_alpha   90.00
_cell.angle_beta   90.00
_cell.angle_gamma   90.00
#
_symmetry.space_group_name_H-M   'P 1'
#
loop_
_entity.id
_entity.type
_entity.pdbx_description
1 polymer ?
#
loop_
_entity_poly.entity_id
_entity_poly.type
_entity_poly.pdbx_seq_one_letter_code
_entity_poly.pdbx_strand_id
1 'polypeptide(L)'
;MRHLGRDLKGPRLEGWRWVSYPSRRLVDVAEVLMREGARARLGRAVAEGLRKGRVYVDVEVAELLDKYEGYREHLSELLDGRPRWLRAYEEASRG
;
A
#
# COMPACT_ATOMS: atom_id res chain seq x y z
N MET A 1 -21.13 -26.92 -25.48
CA MET A 1 -20.37 -28.02 -24.84
C MET A 1 -19.60 -27.44 -23.66
N ARG A 2 -19.50 -28.19 -22.56
CA ARG A 2 -19.17 -27.74 -21.19
C ARG A 2 -17.85 -26.96 -21.06
N HIS A 3 -17.89 -25.84 -20.32
CA HIS A 3 -16.70 -25.21 -19.74
C HIS A 3 -16.16 -26.11 -18.61
N LEU A 4 -15.15 -26.93 -18.89
CA LEU A 4 -14.47 -27.78 -17.92
C LEU A 4 -13.03 -27.29 -17.78
N GLY A 5 -12.75 -26.57 -16.70
CA GLY A 5 -11.41 -26.07 -16.40
C GLY A 5 -11.35 -24.85 -15.48
N ARG A 6 -12.22 -24.76 -14.46
CA ARG A 6 -11.82 -24.04 -13.24
C ARG A 6 -10.88 -24.99 -12.51
N ASP A 7 -9.61 -24.64 -12.37
CA ASP A 7 -8.64 -25.37 -11.55
C ASP A 7 -9.27 -25.72 -10.20
N LEU A 8 -9.52 -27.01 -9.97
CA LEU A 8 -9.92 -27.54 -8.68
C LEU A 8 -8.71 -27.44 -7.75
N LYS A 9 -8.53 -26.27 -7.13
CA LYS A 9 -7.56 -26.06 -6.04
C LYS A 9 -8.12 -26.66 -4.74
N GLY A 10 -8.25 -27.98 -4.72
CA GLY A 10 -8.60 -28.74 -3.52
C GLY A 10 -7.47 -28.71 -2.47
N PRO A 11 -7.77 -28.99 -1.19
CA PRO A 11 -6.74 -29.14 -0.18
C PRO A 11 -5.81 -30.31 -0.53
N ARG A 12 -4.51 -30.13 -0.34
CA ARG A 12 -3.47 -31.15 -0.57
C ARG A 12 -2.61 -31.36 0.67
N LEU A 13 -2.06 -32.55 0.82
CA LEU A 13 -1.12 -32.85 1.91
C LEU A 13 0.29 -32.43 1.49
N GLU A 14 0.90 -31.48 2.19
CA GLU A 14 2.32 -31.14 2.07
C GLU A 14 3.03 -31.56 3.34
N GLY A 15 3.82 -32.65 3.25
CA GLY A 15 4.37 -33.33 4.42
C GLY A 15 3.26 -33.87 5.32
N TRP A 16 3.12 -33.29 6.51
CA TRP A 16 2.10 -33.63 7.51
C TRP A 16 1.02 -32.54 7.68
N ARG A 17 0.93 -31.58 6.74
CA ARG A 17 -0.02 -30.46 6.82
C ARG A 17 -0.94 -30.43 5.61
N TRP A 18 -2.21 -30.15 5.85
CA TRP A 18 -3.16 -29.82 4.79
C TRP A 18 -2.95 -28.36 4.35
N VAL A 19 -2.80 -28.16 3.05
CA VAL A 19 -2.60 -26.85 2.42
C VAL A 19 -3.70 -26.66 1.39
N SER A 20 -4.40 -25.53 1.46
CA SER A 20 -5.35 -25.09 0.43
C SER A 20 -4.80 -23.87 -0.29
N TYR A 21 -5.12 -23.74 -1.58
CA TYR A 21 -4.72 -22.59 -2.39
C TYR A 21 -5.95 -21.73 -2.67
N PRO A 22 -6.34 -20.83 -1.75
CA PRO A 22 -7.43 -19.91 -2.02
C PRO A 22 -7.02 -18.96 -3.15
N SER A 23 -7.96 -18.68 -4.04
CA SER A 23 -7.80 -17.60 -5.01
C SER A 23 -7.96 -16.25 -4.30
N ARG A 24 -7.07 -15.30 -4.60
CA ARG A 24 -7.24 -13.93 -4.11
C ARG A 24 -8.44 -13.30 -4.80
N ARG A 25 -9.33 -12.70 -4.01
CA ARG A 25 -10.47 -11.95 -4.54
C ARG A 25 -10.04 -10.63 -5.19
N LEU A 26 -8.96 -10.03 -4.67
CA LEU A 26 -8.40 -8.77 -5.14
C LEU A 26 -6.95 -9.01 -5.56
N VAL A 27 -6.62 -8.62 -6.79
CA VAL A 27 -5.26 -8.72 -7.35
C VAL A 27 -4.69 -7.37 -7.74
N ASP A 28 -5.53 -6.35 -7.84
CA ASP A 28 -5.15 -4.97 -8.09
C ASP A 28 -4.84 -4.26 -6.76
N VAL A 29 -3.62 -3.73 -6.64
CA VAL A 29 -3.15 -3.03 -5.46
C VAL A 29 -3.92 -1.73 -5.22
N ALA A 30 -4.37 -1.03 -6.26
CA ALA A 30 -5.15 0.20 -6.12
C ALA A 30 -6.53 -0.10 -5.53
N GLU A 31 -7.18 -1.19 -5.97
CA GLU A 31 -8.45 -1.66 -5.41
C GLU A 31 -8.29 -2.08 -3.94
N VAL A 32 -7.19 -2.77 -3.60
CA VAL A 32 -6.86 -3.12 -2.22
C VAL A 32 -6.70 -1.88 -1.35
N LEU A 33 -5.93 -0.89 -1.80
CA LEU A 33 -5.66 0.33 -1.03
C LEU A 33 -6.91 1.17 -0.81
N MET A 34 -7.79 1.32 -1.81
CA MET A 34 -9.07 2.02 -1.63
C MET A 34 -9.96 1.32 -0.61
N ARG A 35 -10.06 -0.01 -0.69
CA ARG A 35 -10.92 -0.79 0.20
C ARG A 35 -10.41 -0.76 1.64
N GLU A 36 -9.13 -0.94 1.85
CA GLU A 36 -8.53 -0.95 3.18
C GLU A 36 -8.45 0.48 3.75
N GLY A 37 -8.22 1.49 2.93
CA GLY A 37 -8.30 2.89 3.33
C GLY A 37 -9.70 3.29 3.82
N ALA A 38 -10.76 2.80 3.17
CA ALA A 38 -12.14 3.03 3.62
C ALA A 38 -12.47 2.34 4.97
N ARG A 39 -11.72 1.29 5.32
CA ARG A 39 -11.86 0.52 6.57
C ARG A 39 -10.92 0.98 7.66
N ALA A 40 -9.88 1.72 7.31
CA ALA A 40 -8.91 2.24 8.24
C ALA A 40 -9.60 3.21 9.21
N ARG A 41 -9.19 3.16 10.49
CA ARG A 41 -9.70 4.06 11.54
C ARG A 41 -9.03 5.43 11.42
N LEU A 42 -9.28 6.12 10.32
CA LEU A 42 -8.72 7.44 10.01
C LEU A 42 -9.55 8.53 10.69
N GLY A 43 -8.90 9.66 10.99
CA GLY A 43 -9.60 10.86 11.45
C GLY A 43 -10.63 11.34 10.42
N ARG A 44 -11.74 11.94 10.87
CA ARG A 44 -12.89 12.31 10.02
C ARG A 44 -12.47 13.09 8.76
N ALA A 45 -11.61 14.09 8.90
CA ALA A 45 -11.16 14.91 7.78
C ALA A 45 -10.40 14.10 6.73
N VAL A 46 -9.53 13.18 7.17
CA VAL A 46 -8.76 12.30 6.29
C VAL A 46 -9.67 11.30 5.60
N ALA A 47 -10.60 10.68 6.33
CA ALA A 47 -11.58 9.75 5.76
C ALA A 47 -12.47 10.43 4.70
N GLU A 48 -12.85 11.70 4.92
CA GLU A 48 -13.64 12.48 3.96
C GLU A 48 -12.83 12.85 2.71
N GLY A 49 -11.57 13.23 2.87
CA GLY A 49 -10.65 13.45 1.76
C GLY A 49 -10.44 12.18 0.93
N LEU A 50 -10.27 11.03 1.60
CA LEU A 50 -10.04 9.74 0.95
C LEU A 50 -11.22 9.31 0.05
N ARG A 51 -12.47 9.62 0.41
CA ARG A 51 -13.65 9.32 -0.42
C ARG A 51 -13.60 9.96 -1.81
N LYS A 52 -12.91 11.10 -1.94
CA LYS A 52 -12.70 11.82 -3.20
C LYS A 52 -11.29 11.61 -3.76
N GLY A 53 -10.46 10.83 -3.06
CA GLY A 53 -9.08 10.58 -3.39
C GLY A 53 -8.91 9.61 -4.55
N ARG A 54 -7.71 9.62 -5.12
CA ARG A 54 -7.23 8.65 -6.12
C ARG A 54 -6.00 7.97 -5.55
N VAL A 55 -5.87 6.67 -5.79
CA VAL A 55 -4.63 5.93 -5.52
C VAL A 55 -3.70 6.09 -6.71
N TYR A 56 -2.44 6.41 -6.44
CA TYR A 56 -1.36 6.43 -7.42
C TYR A 56 -0.44 5.26 -7.15
N VAL A 57 -0.06 4.52 -8.20
CA VAL A 57 0.81 3.34 -8.10
C VAL A 57 1.96 3.43 -9.10
N ASP A 58 3.09 2.80 -8.77
CA ASP A 58 4.26 2.68 -9.63
C ASP A 58 4.71 4.00 -10.28
N VAL A 59 4.66 4.09 -11.61
CA VAL A 59 5.14 5.24 -12.38
C VAL A 59 4.33 6.50 -12.09
N GLU A 60 3.05 6.36 -11.74
CA GLU A 60 2.18 7.50 -11.45
C GLU A 60 2.66 8.24 -10.19
N VAL A 61 3.27 7.51 -9.25
CA VAL A 61 3.90 8.11 -8.06
C VAL A 61 5.14 8.89 -8.48
N ALA A 62 5.98 8.33 -9.35
CA ALA A 62 7.18 9.02 -9.84
C ALA A 62 6.82 10.31 -10.60
N GLU A 63 5.84 10.24 -11.51
CA GLU A 63 5.34 11.41 -12.23
C GLU A 63 4.78 12.48 -11.28
N LEU A 64 4.04 12.07 -10.25
CA LEU A 64 3.52 13.00 -9.24
C LEU A 64 4.66 13.66 -8.45
N LEU A 65 5.69 12.90 -8.10
CA LEU A 65 6.87 13.40 -7.38
C LEU A 65 7.68 14.39 -8.20
N ASP A 66 7.78 14.17 -9.52
CA ASP A 66 8.55 15.03 -10.42
C ASP A 66 7.75 16.28 -10.84
N LYS A 67 6.42 16.21 -10.80
CA LYS A 67 5.53 17.34 -11.14
C LYS A 67 5.61 18.50 -10.16
N TYR A 68 5.91 18.23 -8.89
CA TYR A 68 5.89 19.22 -7.83
C TYR A 68 7.27 19.34 -7.18
N GLU A 69 7.94 20.47 -7.42
CA GLU A 69 9.23 20.78 -6.80
C GLU A 69 9.11 20.71 -5.26
N GLY A 70 10.08 20.03 -4.61
CA GLY A 70 10.11 19.83 -3.17
C GLY A 70 9.13 18.78 -2.62
N TYR A 71 8.19 18.25 -3.43
CA TYR A 71 7.21 17.27 -2.93
C TYR A 71 7.84 15.93 -2.55
N ARG A 72 8.87 15.48 -3.29
CA ARG A 72 9.64 14.27 -2.95
C ARG A 72 10.29 14.37 -1.57
N GLU A 73 10.89 15.51 -1.28
CA GLU A 73 11.57 15.78 -0.02
C GLU A 73 10.55 15.86 1.12
N HIS A 74 9.44 16.58 0.90
CA HIS A 74 8.32 16.62 1.84
C HIS A 74 7.72 15.25 2.14
N LEU A 75 7.46 14.43 1.11
CA LEU A 75 6.91 13.09 1.29
C LEU A 75 7.88 12.19 2.05
N SER A 76 9.17 12.25 1.72
CA SER A 76 10.21 11.52 2.46
C SER A 76 10.23 11.94 3.93
N GLU A 77 10.16 13.24 4.23
CA GLU A 77 10.11 13.74 5.60
C GLU A 77 8.87 13.24 6.36
N LEU A 78 7.71 13.27 5.70
CA LEU A 78 6.43 12.82 6.24
C LEU A 78 6.45 11.33 6.57
N LEU A 79 6.92 10.49 5.64
CA LEU A 79 6.96 9.03 5.81
C LEU A 79 7.99 8.60 6.84
N ASP A 80 9.09 9.33 6.94
CA ASP A 80 10.13 9.09 7.95
C ASP A 80 9.63 9.40 9.37
N GLY A 81 8.60 10.24 9.52
CA GLY A 81 7.93 10.51 10.80
C GLY A 81 8.78 11.21 11.87
N ARG A 82 10.08 11.39 11.62
CA ARG A 82 11.03 12.05 12.51
C ARG A 82 10.95 13.57 12.35
N PRO A 83 10.79 14.33 13.46
CA PRO A 83 10.89 15.78 13.44
C PRO A 83 12.25 16.24 12.92
N ARG A 84 12.31 17.38 12.22
CA ARG A 84 13.56 17.91 11.63
C ARG A 84 14.67 18.12 12.67
N TRP A 85 14.33 18.54 13.88
CA TRP A 85 15.30 18.73 14.96
C TRP A 85 15.95 17.42 15.43
N LEU A 86 15.23 16.29 15.35
CA LEU A 86 15.77 14.99 15.74
C LEU A 86 16.83 14.51 14.73
N ARG A 87 16.62 14.79 13.43
CA ARG A 87 17.62 14.49 12.39
C ARG A 87 18.90 15.28 12.59
N ALA A 88 18.77 16.60 12.80
CA ALA A 88 19.91 17.48 13.02
C ALA A 88 20.73 17.04 14.25
N TYR A 89 20.06 16.56 15.30
CA TYR A 89 20.73 16.00 16.46
C TYR A 89 21.46 14.67 16.15
N GLU A 90 20.82 13.74 15.43
CA GLU A 90 21.43 12.46 15.03
C GLU A 90 22.64 12.65 14.10
N GLU A 91 22.56 13.59 13.15
CA GLU A 91 23.66 13.95 12.25
C GLU A 91 24.84 14.56 13.01
N ALA A 92 24.57 15.48 13.93
CA ALA A 92 25.59 16.07 14.79
C ALA A 92 26.22 15.06 15.77
N SER A 93 25.49 14.01 16.16
CA SER A 93 25.97 12.97 17.08
C SER A 93 26.77 11.86 16.37
N ARG A 94 26.75 11.83 15.03
CA ARG A 94 27.49 10.85 14.20
C ARG A 94 28.83 11.41 13.66
N GLY A 95 29.05 12.72 13.78
CA GLY A 95 30.34 13.38 13.51
C GLY A 95 31.21 13.44 14.76
#